data_AF-A0A150KF19-F1
#
_entry.id   AF-A0A150KF19-F1
#
_cell.length_a   1.000
_cell.length_b   1.000
_cell.length_c   1.000
_cell.angle_alpha   90.00
_cell.angle_beta   90.00
_cell.angle_gamma   90.00
#
_symmetry.space_group_name_H-M   'P 1'
#
loop_
_entity.id
_entity.type
_entity.pdbx_description
1 polymer ?
#
loop_
_entity_poly.entity_id
_entity_poly.type
_entity_poly.pdbx_seq_one_letter_code
_entity_poly.pdbx_strand_id
1 'polypeptide(L)'
;MNRQKGFILPVVLFLALAACSMVISGTNIYLGEKKYAVLVKEYYLRNTMSLFAIREAAQKLEKGDKSPGELRFSDGLVSYNIKQDGDTAVISLTAENGSGELFKSTIRYNQAKKKVLQWEEQ
;
A
#
# COMPACT_ATOMS: atom_id res chain seq x y z
N MET A 1 -56.47 35.33 14.22
CA MET A 1 -55.35 35.66 15.12
C MET A 1 -54.47 34.42 15.31
N ASN A 2 -53.33 34.42 14.60
CA ASN A 2 -52.06 33.68 14.75
C ASN A 2 -52.03 32.26 15.38
N ARG A 3 -52.00 31.23 14.51
CA ARG A 3 -51.41 29.88 14.79
C ARG A 3 -49.98 29.71 14.24
N GLN A 4 -49.21 30.79 14.12
CA GLN A 4 -47.87 30.76 13.51
C GLN A 4 -46.73 30.43 14.50
N LYS A 5 -47.00 30.26 15.81
CA LYS A 5 -45.95 30.09 16.84
C LYS A 5 -45.53 28.64 17.12
N GLY A 6 -46.24 27.63 16.60
CA GLY A 6 -45.96 26.21 16.89
C GLY A 6 -45.02 25.50 15.91
N PHE A 7 -44.81 26.05 14.71
CA PHE A 7 -44.10 25.38 13.61
C PHE A 7 -42.61 25.73 13.52
N ILE A 8 -42.16 26.75 14.27
CA ILE A 8 -40.77 27.23 14.25
C ILE A 8 -39.83 26.19 14.87
N LEU A 9 -40.22 25.59 16.00
CA LEU A 9 -39.39 24.61 16.71
C LEU A 9 -39.09 23.36 15.85
N PRO A 10 -40.08 22.69 15.21
CA PRO A 10 -39.81 21.59 14.30
C PRO A 10 -38.88 21.98 13.15
N VAL A 11 -39.08 23.15 12.52
CA VAL A 11 -38.26 23.62 11.40
C VAL A 11 -36.81 23.86 11.83
N VAL A 12 -36.60 24.49 12.99
CA VAL A 12 -35.26 24.71 13.54
C VAL A 12 -34.58 23.38 13.86
N LEU A 13 -35.30 22.40 14.40
CA LEU A 13 -34.76 21.05 14.65
C LEU A 13 -34.38 20.34 13.35
N PHE A 14 -35.19 20.42 12.30
CA PHE A 14 -34.84 19.87 11.00
C PHE A 14 -33.61 20.54 10.39
N LEU A 15 -33.51 21.87 10.46
CA LEU A 15 -32.34 22.61 9.98
C LEU A 15 -31.09 22.26 10.78
N ALA A 16 -31.20 22.14 12.11
CA ALA A 16 -30.11 21.72 12.96
C ALA A 16 -29.66 20.29 12.63
N LEU A 17 -30.60 19.37 12.42
CA LEU A 17 -30.31 17.99 12.06
C LEU A 17 -29.65 17.90 10.68
N ALA A 18 -30.14 18.65 9.69
CA ALA A 18 -29.54 18.75 8.36
C ALA A 18 -28.11 19.30 8.44
N ALA A 19 -27.88 20.37 9.22
CA ALA A 19 -26.56 20.93 9.44
C ALA A 19 -25.61 19.91 10.11
N CYS A 20 -26.07 19.22 11.16
CA CYS A 20 -25.30 18.16 11.81
C CYS A 20 -24.96 17.03 10.82
N SER A 21 -25.92 16.57 10.01
CA SER A 21 -25.68 15.55 8.99
C SER A 21 -24.66 15.99 7.94
N MET A 22 -24.72 17.25 7.49
CA MET A 22 -23.73 17.80 6.56
C MET A 22 -22.33 17.84 7.18
N VAL A 23 -22.20 18.28 8.43
CA VAL A 23 -20.91 18.32 9.14
C VAL A 23 -20.35 16.91 9.33
N ILE A 24 -21.17 15.95 9.76
CA ILE A 24 -20.76 14.54 9.93
C ILE A 24 -20.32 13.96 8.58
N SER A 25 -21.09 14.19 7.52
CA SER A 25 -20.75 13.70 6.18
C SER A 25 -19.44 14.29 5.67
N GLY A 26 -19.27 15.62 5.76
CA GLY A 26 -18.03 16.28 5.35
C GLY A 26 -16.82 15.80 6.14
N THR A 27 -16.97 15.61 7.45
CA THR A 27 -15.90 15.06 8.30
C THR A 27 -15.52 13.64 7.89
N ASN A 28 -16.51 12.79 7.61
CA ASN A 28 -16.26 11.41 7.17
C ASN A 28 -15.56 11.35 5.81
N ILE A 29 -15.95 12.20 4.87
CA ILE A 29 -15.28 12.30 3.56
C ILE A 29 -13.81 12.70 3.77
N TYR A 30 -13.56 13.76 4.54
CA TYR A 30 -12.21 14.24 4.81
C TYR A 30 -11.33 13.19 5.51
N LEU A 31 -11.86 12.50 6.52
CA LEU A 31 -11.14 11.40 7.18
C LEU A 31 -10.86 10.25 6.22
N GLY A 32 -11.82 9.92 5.35
CA GLY A 32 -11.66 8.91 4.30
C GLY A 32 -10.53 9.26 3.34
N GLU A 33 -10.52 10.49 2.81
CA GLU A 33 -9.47 10.97 1.91
C GLU A 33 -8.10 10.94 2.57
N LYS A 34 -7.99 11.41 3.82
CA LYS A 34 -6.73 11.42 4.56
C LYS A 34 -6.20 10.01 4.78
N LYS A 35 -7.06 9.06 5.17
CA LYS A 35 -6.67 7.66 5.35
C LYS A 35 -6.25 7.02 4.04
N TYR A 36 -6.98 7.28 2.96
CA TYR A 36 -6.67 6.78 1.63
C TYR A 36 -5.32 7.32 1.12
N ALA A 37 -5.05 8.61 1.30
CA ALA A 37 -3.78 9.22 0.90
C ALA A 37 -2.56 8.57 1.58
N VAL A 38 -2.67 8.26 2.87
CA VAL A 38 -1.62 7.54 3.62
C VAL A 38 -1.43 6.13 3.06
N LEU A 39 -2.52 5.37 2.91
CA LEU A 39 -2.47 4.00 2.41
C LEU A 39 -1.87 3.91 1.00
N VAL A 40 -2.25 4.84 0.12
CA VAL A 40 -1.72 4.91 -1.24
C VAL A 40 -0.24 5.23 -1.23
N LYS A 41 0.20 6.20 -0.41
CA LYS A 41 1.62 6.53 -0.27
C LYS A 41 2.44 5.32 0.19
N GLU A 42 1.97 4.63 1.22
CA GLU A 42 2.63 3.43 1.76
C GLU A 42 2.70 2.31 0.71
N TYR A 43 1.61 2.08 -0.03
CA TYR A 43 1.59 1.12 -1.13
C TYR A 43 2.62 1.46 -2.22
N TYR A 44 2.69 2.71 -2.66
CA TYR A 44 3.66 3.13 -3.69
C TYR A 44 5.10 3.02 -3.21
N LEU A 45 5.39 3.41 -1.97
CA LEU A 45 6.72 3.27 -1.38
C LEU A 45 7.13 1.80 -1.33
N ARG A 46 6.27 0.94 -0.77
CA ARG A 46 6.49 -0.51 -0.71
C ARG A 46 6.76 -1.09 -2.09
N ASN A 47 5.88 -0.82 -3.05
CA ASN A 47 5.98 -1.34 -4.40
C ASN A 47 7.28 -0.90 -5.10
N THR A 48 7.66 0.37 -4.91
CA THR A 48 8.90 0.92 -5.47
C THR A 48 10.13 0.24 -4.86
N MET A 49 10.18 0.09 -3.54
CA MET A 49 11.28 -0.58 -2.85
C MET A 49 11.39 -2.05 -3.29
N SER A 50 10.27 -2.77 -3.36
CA SER A 50 10.24 -4.16 -3.85
C SER A 50 10.72 -4.26 -5.30
N LEU A 51 10.35 -3.33 -6.17
CA LEU A 51 10.81 -3.31 -7.57
C LEU A 51 12.33 -3.14 -7.67
N PHE A 52 12.93 -2.28 -6.85
CA PHE A 52 14.38 -2.15 -6.78
C PHE A 52 15.05 -3.44 -6.30
N ALA A 53 14.50 -4.10 -5.28
CA ALA A 53 15.01 -5.38 -4.79
C ALA A 53 14.93 -6.49 -5.86
N ILE A 54 13.83 -6.57 -6.60
CA ILE A 54 13.69 -7.52 -7.71
C ILE A 54 14.73 -7.23 -8.79
N ARG A 55 14.95 -5.96 -9.13
CA ARG A 55 15.95 -5.56 -10.13
C ARG A 55 17.36 -5.94 -9.69
N GLU A 56 17.72 -5.70 -8.44
CA GLU A 56 19.03 -6.09 -7.92
C GLU A 56 19.19 -7.62 -7.91
N ALA A 57 18.19 -8.35 -7.42
CA ALA A 57 18.19 -9.81 -7.42
C ALA A 57 18.32 -10.38 -8.84
N ALA A 58 17.64 -9.78 -9.82
CA ALA A 58 17.78 -10.15 -11.23
C ALA A 58 19.20 -9.89 -11.77
N GLN A 59 19.82 -8.75 -11.42
CA GLN A 59 21.20 -8.45 -11.80
C GLN A 59 22.21 -9.41 -11.16
N LYS A 60 22.00 -9.81 -9.90
CA LYS A 60 22.82 -10.83 -9.23
C LYS A 60 22.70 -12.18 -9.94
N LEU A 61 21.47 -12.59 -10.27
CA LEU A 61 21.22 -13.82 -11.02
C LEU A 61 21.94 -13.84 -12.37
N GLU A 62 21.96 -12.72 -13.10
CA GLU A 62 22.72 -12.61 -14.36
C GLU A 62 24.23 -12.78 -14.17
N LYS A 63 24.77 -12.40 -13.01
CA LYS A 63 26.17 -12.59 -12.63
C LYS A 63 26.45 -13.98 -12.03
N GLY A 64 25.43 -14.84 -11.94
CA GLY A 64 25.53 -16.14 -11.27
C GLY A 64 25.56 -16.06 -9.74
N ASP A 65 25.35 -14.88 -9.16
CA ASP A 65 25.27 -14.67 -7.72
C ASP A 65 23.83 -14.92 -7.23
N LYS A 66 23.70 -15.83 -6.26
CA LYS A 66 22.42 -16.22 -5.66
C LYS A 66 22.38 -15.88 -4.18
N SER A 67 23.34 -15.10 -3.70
CA SER A 67 23.38 -14.66 -2.31
C SER A 67 22.13 -13.84 -1.98
N PRO A 68 21.59 -13.99 -0.77
CA PRO A 68 20.57 -13.08 -0.27
C PRO A 68 21.14 -11.66 -0.21
N GLY A 69 20.26 -10.67 -0.19
CA GLY A 69 20.64 -9.27 -0.08
C GLY A 69 19.62 -8.46 0.69
N GLU A 70 20.03 -7.23 1.02
CA GLU A 70 19.20 -6.27 1.72
C GLU A 70 19.43 -4.89 1.10
N LEU A 71 18.34 -4.20 0.79
CA LEU A 71 18.33 -2.81 0.36
C LEU A 71 17.72 -1.96 1.46
N ARG A 72 18.46 -0.93 1.87
CA ARG A 72 17.98 0.07 2.83
C ARG A 72 17.56 1.34 2.11
N PHE A 73 16.39 1.83 2.48
CA PHE A 73 15.80 3.06 1.99
C PHE A 73 15.56 4.00 3.18
N SER A 74 15.21 5.26 2.91
CA SER A 74 14.82 6.22 3.95
C SER A 74 13.59 5.75 4.75
N ASP A 75 12.66 5.07 4.07
CA ASP A 75 11.34 4.71 4.58
C ASP A 75 11.18 3.21 4.88
N GLY A 76 12.30 2.47 4.99
CA GLY A 76 12.26 1.04 5.28
C GLY A 76 13.43 0.26 4.70
N LEU A 77 13.31 -1.06 4.73
CA LEU A 77 14.27 -1.97 4.11
C LEU A 77 13.56 -3.09 3.36
N VAL A 78 14.24 -3.68 2.40
CA VAL A 78 13.77 -4.89 1.72
C VAL A 78 14.88 -5.92 1.71
N SER A 79 14.65 -7.03 2.39
CA SER A 79 15.52 -8.20 2.33
C SER A 79 14.99 -9.18 1.29
N TYR A 80 15.87 -9.80 0.53
CA TYR A 80 15.51 -10.78 -0.49
C TYR A 80 16.38 -12.03 -0.43
N ASN A 81 15.79 -13.15 -0.82
CA ASN A 81 16.47 -14.43 -0.99
C ASN A 81 16.11 -15.03 -2.34
N ILE A 82 17.07 -15.73 -2.96
CA ILE A 82 16.96 -16.25 -4.32
C ILE A 82 17.10 -17.77 -4.28
N LYS A 83 16.09 -18.48 -4.78
CA LYS A 83 16.13 -19.92 -5.01
C LYS A 83 15.96 -20.20 -6.49
N GLN A 84 16.96 -20.81 -7.13
CA GLN A 84 16.90 -21.12 -8.56
C GLN A 84 16.46 -22.57 -8.78
N ASP A 85 15.58 -22.76 -9.75
CA ASP A 85 15.08 -24.03 -10.28
C ASP A 85 15.10 -23.99 -11.82
N GLY A 86 16.19 -24.51 -12.39
CA GLY A 86 16.47 -24.41 -13.83
C GLY A 86 16.52 -22.95 -14.33
N ASP A 87 15.70 -22.64 -15.34
CA ASP A 87 15.57 -21.31 -15.94
C ASP A 87 14.70 -20.35 -15.12
N THR A 88 14.06 -20.84 -14.05
CA THR A 88 13.18 -20.04 -13.20
C THR A 88 13.83 -19.82 -11.84
N ALA A 89 13.82 -18.59 -11.36
CA ALA A 89 14.22 -18.23 -10.01
C ALA A 89 13.00 -17.78 -9.20
N VAL A 90 12.91 -18.26 -7.97
CA VAL A 90 11.96 -17.79 -6.96
C VAL A 90 12.68 -16.79 -6.07
N ILE A 91 12.25 -15.55 -6.12
CA ILE A 91 12.76 -14.45 -5.29
C ILE A 91 11.74 -14.21 -4.19
N SER A 92 12.11 -14.49 -2.95
CA SER A 92 11.29 -14.19 -1.78
C SER A 92 11.73 -12.86 -1.19
N LEU A 93 10.81 -11.90 -1.08
CA LEU A 93 11.05 -10.59 -0.49
C LEU A 93 10.38 -10.49 0.88
N THR A 94 11.05 -9.82 1.80
CA THR A 94 10.46 -9.26 3.02
C THR A 94 10.75 -7.77 3.02
N ALA A 95 9.70 -6.96 2.89
CA ALA A 95 9.79 -5.51 3.00
C ALA A 95 9.33 -5.09 4.40
N GLU A 96 10.10 -4.24 5.05
CA GLU A 96 9.75 -3.60 6.31
C GLU A 96 9.60 -2.11 6.05
N ASN A 97 8.45 -1.53 6.40
CA ASN A 97 8.24 -0.09 6.29
C ASN A 97 8.79 0.65 7.52
N GLY A 98 8.82 1.99 7.49
CA GLY A 98 9.29 2.81 8.60
C GLY A 98 8.51 2.64 9.93
N SER A 99 7.33 1.99 9.91
CA SER A 99 6.56 1.64 11.11
C SER A 99 6.86 0.22 11.66
N GLY A 100 7.72 -0.55 10.99
CA GLY A 100 8.07 -1.93 11.35
C GLY A 100 7.08 -2.98 10.86
N GLU A 101 6.13 -2.61 10.00
CA GLU A 101 5.21 -3.56 9.39
C GLU A 101 5.91 -4.35 8.29
N LEU A 102 5.73 -5.67 8.32
CA LEU A 102 6.38 -6.60 7.41
C LEU A 102 5.42 -7.05 6.31
N PHE A 103 5.88 -6.94 5.06
CA PHE A 103 5.19 -7.42 3.88
C PHE A 103 6.02 -8.48 3.19
N LYS A 104 5.40 -9.63 2.93
CA LYS A 104 6.08 -10.74 2.24
C LYS A 104 5.56 -10.84 0.83
N SER A 105 6.47 -11.08 -0.11
CA SER A 105 6.07 -11.39 -1.48
C SER A 105 7.00 -12.41 -2.10
N THR A 106 6.45 -13.16 -3.04
CA THR A 106 7.19 -14.17 -3.80
C THR A 106 7.07 -13.87 -5.27
N ILE A 107 8.21 -13.80 -5.95
CA ILE A 107 8.31 -13.47 -7.36
C ILE A 107 8.92 -14.65 -8.09
N ARG A 108 8.25 -15.13 -9.15
CA ARG A 108 8.83 -16.09 -10.10
C ARG A 108 9.42 -15.33 -11.27
N TYR A 109 10.72 -15.42 -11.45
CA TYR A 109 11.48 -14.75 -12.51
C TYR A 109 12.05 -15.78 -13.48
N ASN A 110 11.79 -15.60 -14.78
CA ASN A 110 12.43 -16.42 -15.82
C ASN A 110 13.71 -15.75 -16.28
N GLN A 111 14.85 -16.41 -16.06
CA GLN A 111 16.17 -15.88 -16.40
C GLN A 111 16.39 -15.82 -17.91
N ALA A 112 15.97 -16.85 -18.65
CA ALA A 112 16.14 -16.93 -20.11
C ALA A 112 15.39 -15.81 -20.86
N LYS A 113 14.16 -15.51 -20.43
CA LYS A 113 13.29 -14.47 -21.01
C LYS A 113 13.48 -13.10 -20.37
N LYS A 114 14.25 -13.02 -19.28
CA LYS A 114 14.46 -11.83 -18.44
C LYS A 114 13.15 -11.15 -18.01
N LYS A 115 12.19 -11.95 -17.54
CA LYS A 115 10.82 -11.48 -17.23
C LYS A 115 10.30 -12.06 -15.93
N VAL A 116 9.57 -11.23 -15.19
CA VAL A 116 8.71 -11.68 -14.09
C VAL A 116 7.54 -12.46 -14.69
N LEU A 117 7.38 -13.71 -14.27
CA LEU A 117 6.27 -14.58 -14.66
C LEU A 117 5.08 -14.42 -13.72
N GLN A 118 5.35 -14.27 -12.42
CA GLN A 118 4.32 -14.21 -11.40
C GLN A 118 4.81 -13.41 -10.20
N TRP A 119 3.90 -12.66 -9.59
CA TRP A 119 4.09 -11.95 -8.33
C TRP A 119 2.91 -12.27 -7.42
N GLU A 120 3.21 -12.87 -6.27
CA GLU A 120 2.25 -13.11 -5.19
C GLU A 120 2.62 -12.24 -3.98
N GLU A 121 1.68 -11.39 -3.55
CA GLU A 121 1.76 -10.62 -2.30
C GLU A 121 1.04 -11.42 -1.18
N GLN A 122 1.62 -11.45 0.02
CA GLN A 122 1.06 -12.12 1.21
C GLN A 122 0.76 -11.11 2.32
#